data_AF-A0A921IRJ2-F1
#
_entry.id   AF-A0A921IRJ2-F1
#
_cell.length_a   1.000
_cell.length_b   1.000
_cell.length_c   1.000
_cell.angle_alpha   90.00
_cell.angle_beta   90.00
_cell.angle_gamma   90.00
#
_symmetry.space_group_name_H-M   'P 1'
#
loop_
_entity.id
_entity.type
_entity.pdbx_description
1 polymer ?
#
loop_
_entity_poly.entity_id
_entity_poly.type
_entity_poly.pdbx_seq_one_letter_code
_entity_poly.pdbx_strand_id
1 'polypeptide(L)'
;MEDIIVNILAMLRRGEAVDDDALVKLVHAQAKRTGGDKRAFAKRRLLPFYQRVKLEEPERWEAWGVTPELEEGLLRVLRMKPRRSASGVATITVITKPWPCSSDCRYCPNDVRMPKSYLHDEPACARAEQNCFDPYLQVSTRLTALTQMGHATDKIELIILGGTWSDYPRPYQIWFVKELFRALNDGAVSGVAANPMLAEPGQDKGAVLASTTHVPVEVARRRAWYRSCGIASDPQELAAFAGEAQRAVDAGETGYNQAVRALFGSSDAWSRAAAGQTATMEELAREQRANETARHRVVGLVVETRPDAITPEALTLIRRLGATKIQMGVQSTDQRILDLNERHITVGRIGEAFDLLRAFGFKIHAHAMVNLLGSTPESDRRDYERLMTDPAFQPDEIKLYPCALIEGARLCRDFDSGAWTPYAEDELLGILVDDVLATPAFCRISRMIRDFSTNDIKAGNKKPNLRQLVEARLAASDAAEDGRAAVREIRYREVGTADIDPGDLRMETVAYTTTNTRERFLQWVTADGHIAGFLRLSLPDAAYVREHAGELPIAAEEAMIREVHVYGMATRVGEEGHAAQHLGLGRRLVERACALAQDAGYRRINVISAVGTREYYRHLGFTDCGLYQQKEL
;
A
#
# COMPACT_ATOMS: atom_id res chain seq x y z
N MET A 1 29.06 -7.53 -16.91
CA MET A 1 28.38 -6.50 -16.11
C MET A 1 29.36 -5.42 -15.68
N GLU A 2 30.54 -5.80 -15.17
CA GLU A 2 31.64 -4.87 -14.84
C GLU A 2 31.98 -3.90 -15.97
N ASP A 3 32.21 -4.38 -17.20
CA ASP A 3 32.50 -3.49 -18.33
C ASP A 3 31.44 -2.41 -18.53
N ILE A 4 30.16 -2.71 -18.26
CA ILE A 4 29.09 -1.72 -18.37
C ILE A 4 29.25 -0.66 -17.27
N ILE A 5 29.50 -1.07 -16.02
CA ILE A 5 29.73 -0.16 -14.89
C ILE A 5 30.95 0.72 -15.13
N VAL A 6 32.08 0.13 -15.53
CA VAL A 6 33.33 0.85 -15.81
C VAL A 6 33.14 1.83 -16.97
N ASN A 7 32.39 1.46 -18.02
CA ASN A 7 32.07 2.38 -19.12
C ASN A 7 31.18 3.54 -18.66
N ILE A 8 30.17 3.29 -17.80
CA ILE A 8 29.35 4.37 -17.22
C ILE A 8 30.23 5.32 -16.41
N LEU A 9 31.07 4.79 -15.51
CA LEU A 9 32.00 5.59 -14.71
C LEU A 9 32.95 6.41 -15.59
N ALA A 10 33.46 5.85 -16.69
CA ALA A 10 34.30 6.56 -17.63
C ALA A 10 33.56 7.71 -18.35
N MET A 11 32.29 7.51 -18.71
CA MET A 11 31.44 8.58 -19.27
C MET A 11 31.21 9.70 -18.25
N LEU A 12 30.84 9.35 -17.01
CA LEU A 12 30.61 10.31 -15.94
C LEU A 12 31.86 11.12 -15.60
N ARG A 13 33.06 10.50 -15.61
CA ARG A 13 34.34 11.21 -15.44
C ARG A 13 34.61 12.25 -16.53
N ARG A 14 34.09 12.04 -17.73
CA ARG A 14 34.19 13.00 -18.85
C ARG A 14 33.11 14.08 -18.80
N GLY A 15 32.24 14.06 -17.79
CA GLY A 15 31.09 14.98 -17.69
C GLY A 15 29.95 14.64 -18.65
N GLU A 16 29.93 13.43 -19.23
CA GLU A 16 28.88 13.00 -20.14
C GLU A 16 27.64 12.57 -19.34
N ALA A 17 26.46 13.04 -19.77
CA ALA A 17 25.19 12.53 -19.25
C ALA A 17 24.95 11.11 -19.78
N VAL A 18 24.64 10.17 -18.88
CA VAL A 18 24.27 8.79 -19.25
C VAL A 18 22.78 8.61 -18.99
N ASP A 19 21.98 8.70 -20.05
CA ASP A 19 20.55 8.45 -20.00
C ASP A 19 20.22 6.95 -20.21
N ASP A 20 18.93 6.62 -20.17
CA ASP A 20 18.47 5.23 -20.37
C ASP A 20 18.84 4.70 -21.77
N ASP A 21 18.90 5.55 -22.79
CA ASP A 21 19.25 5.16 -24.16
C ASP A 21 20.74 4.84 -24.29
N ALA A 22 21.61 5.64 -23.67
CA ALA A 22 23.04 5.38 -23.55
C ALA A 22 23.29 4.06 -22.81
N LEU A 23 22.56 3.81 -21.72
CA LEU A 23 22.65 2.55 -20.99
C LEU A 23 22.22 1.36 -21.85
N VAL A 24 21.11 1.46 -22.59
CA VAL A 24 20.66 0.41 -23.51
C VAL A 24 21.71 0.14 -24.60
N LYS A 25 22.38 1.18 -25.12
CA LYS A 25 23.49 1.02 -26.08
C LYS A 25 24.66 0.26 -25.46
N LEU A 26 25.07 0.58 -24.23
CA LEU A 26 26.13 -0.13 -23.52
C LEU A 26 25.78 -1.61 -23.28
N VAL A 27 24.55 -1.88 -22.86
CA VAL A 27 24.01 -3.23 -22.66
C VAL A 27 24.03 -4.03 -23.97
N HIS A 28 23.58 -3.42 -25.08
CA HIS A 28 23.61 -4.05 -26.41
C HIS A 28 25.03 -4.30 -26.90
N ALA A 29 25.94 -3.35 -26.73
CA ALA A 29 27.34 -3.50 -27.11
C ALA A 29 27.99 -4.65 -26.34
N GLN A 30 27.74 -4.76 -25.03
CA GLN A 30 28.27 -5.84 -24.21
C GLN A 30 27.70 -7.20 -24.61
N ALA A 31 26.37 -7.30 -24.80
CA ALA A 31 25.73 -8.54 -25.23
C ALA A 31 26.29 -9.04 -26.58
N LYS A 32 26.54 -8.12 -27.52
CA LYS A 32 27.17 -8.42 -28.81
C LYS A 32 28.62 -8.90 -28.64
N ARG A 33 29.41 -8.26 -27.75
CA ARG A 33 30.81 -8.65 -27.49
C ARG A 33 30.92 -10.05 -26.88
N THR A 34 30.04 -10.40 -25.95
CA THR A 34 30.12 -11.68 -25.22
C THR A 34 29.29 -12.81 -25.85
N GLY A 35 28.61 -12.55 -26.98
CA GLY A 35 27.68 -13.52 -27.60
C GLY A 35 26.51 -13.94 -26.69
N GLY A 36 26.16 -13.13 -25.68
CA GLY A 36 25.21 -13.48 -24.63
C GLY A 36 23.82 -12.87 -24.80
N ASP A 37 22.82 -13.42 -24.12
CA ASP A 37 21.47 -12.84 -24.08
C ASP A 37 21.50 -11.44 -23.42
N LYS A 38 20.89 -10.45 -24.06
CA LYS A 38 20.70 -9.09 -23.52
C LYS A 38 20.05 -9.09 -22.15
N ARG A 39 19.19 -10.09 -21.84
CA ARG A 39 18.56 -10.26 -20.52
C ARG A 39 19.58 -10.50 -19.40
N ALA A 40 20.77 -11.01 -19.73
CA ALA A 40 21.86 -11.19 -18.77
C ALA A 40 22.48 -9.87 -18.29
N PHE A 41 22.33 -8.80 -19.07
CA PHE A 41 22.88 -7.48 -18.80
C PHE A 41 21.81 -6.42 -18.51
N ALA A 42 20.55 -6.84 -18.30
CA ALA A 42 19.44 -5.92 -18.06
C ALA A 42 19.72 -4.98 -16.87
N LYS A 43 19.22 -3.73 -16.94
CA LYS A 43 19.39 -2.68 -15.91
C LYS A 43 19.15 -3.19 -14.48
N ARG A 44 18.10 -4.00 -14.29
CA ARG A 44 17.73 -4.66 -13.01
C ARG A 44 18.81 -5.57 -12.40
N ARG A 45 19.82 -6.00 -13.17
CA ARG A 45 20.97 -6.81 -12.72
C ARG A 45 22.22 -5.97 -12.45
N LEU A 46 22.35 -4.81 -13.10
CA LEU A 46 23.54 -3.95 -12.99
C LEU A 46 23.67 -3.29 -11.62
N LEU A 47 22.57 -2.78 -11.06
CA LEU A 47 22.58 -2.15 -9.74
C LEU A 47 22.93 -3.16 -8.63
N PRO A 48 22.31 -4.36 -8.56
CA PRO A 48 22.75 -5.40 -7.63
C PRO A 48 24.21 -5.80 -7.84
N PHE A 49 24.69 -5.92 -9.08
CA PHE A 49 26.09 -6.25 -9.35
C PHE A 49 27.03 -5.19 -8.77
N TYR A 50 26.74 -3.91 -9.01
CA TYR A 50 27.48 -2.77 -8.46
C TYR A 50 27.51 -2.81 -6.92
N GLN A 51 26.35 -2.96 -6.28
CA GLN A 51 26.26 -2.97 -4.82
C GLN A 51 27.01 -4.17 -4.21
N ARG A 52 27.01 -5.34 -4.87
CA ARG A 52 27.79 -6.51 -4.44
C ARG A 52 29.28 -6.22 -4.47
N VAL A 53 29.81 -5.68 -5.58
CA VAL A 53 31.24 -5.34 -5.68
C VAL A 53 31.65 -4.35 -4.58
N LYS A 54 30.84 -3.32 -4.34
CA LYS A 54 31.12 -2.33 -3.28
C LYS A 54 31.15 -2.93 -1.88
N LEU A 55 30.23 -3.84 -1.56
CA LEU A 55 30.06 -4.37 -0.20
C LEU A 55 30.97 -5.57 0.09
N GLU A 56 31.23 -6.40 -0.92
CA GLU A 56 31.81 -7.74 -0.74
C GLU A 56 33.19 -7.88 -1.41
N GLU A 57 33.58 -6.96 -2.31
CA GLU A 57 34.83 -7.04 -3.10
C GLU A 57 35.65 -5.72 -2.99
N PRO A 58 36.20 -5.37 -1.80
CA PRO A 58 36.79 -4.05 -1.52
C PRO A 58 37.96 -3.69 -2.46
N GLU A 59 38.84 -4.64 -2.78
CA GLU A 59 39.95 -4.40 -3.72
C GLU A 59 39.44 -4.05 -5.13
N ARG A 60 38.39 -4.75 -5.59
CA ARG A 60 37.76 -4.51 -6.89
C ARG A 60 37.04 -3.17 -6.91
N TRP A 61 36.40 -2.80 -5.80
CA TRP A 61 35.77 -1.50 -5.62
C TRP A 61 36.79 -0.36 -5.65
N GLU A 62 37.90 -0.50 -4.93
CA GLU A 62 38.98 0.49 -4.92
C GLU A 62 39.59 0.69 -6.31
N ALA A 63 39.78 -0.41 -7.07
CA ALA A 63 40.27 -0.35 -8.45
C ALA A 63 39.36 0.45 -9.39
N TRP A 64 38.06 0.57 -9.08
CA TRP A 64 37.14 1.38 -9.85
C TRP A 64 37.30 2.88 -9.59
N GLY A 65 38.02 3.32 -8.55
CA GLY A 65 38.36 4.73 -8.31
C GLY A 65 37.12 5.65 -8.26
N VAL A 66 36.08 5.24 -7.54
CA VAL A 66 34.78 5.92 -7.51
C VAL A 66 34.75 6.93 -6.36
N THR A 67 34.61 8.22 -6.69
CA THR A 67 34.40 9.29 -5.69
C THR A 67 32.91 9.36 -5.29
N PRO A 68 32.54 10.02 -4.18
CA PRO A 68 31.13 10.20 -3.79
C PRO A 68 30.24 10.78 -4.90
N GLU A 69 30.76 11.72 -5.68
CA GLU A 69 30.05 12.39 -6.78
C GLU A 69 29.84 11.43 -7.96
N LEU A 70 30.87 10.65 -8.30
CA LEU A 70 30.77 9.60 -9.33
C LEU A 70 29.83 8.49 -8.91
N GLU A 71 29.83 8.12 -7.63
CA GLU A 71 28.90 7.16 -7.07
C GLU A 71 27.46 7.64 -7.21
N GLU A 72 27.19 8.90 -6.87
CA GLU A 72 25.86 9.48 -7.00
C GLU A 72 25.38 9.46 -8.47
N GLY A 73 26.26 9.85 -9.40
CA GLY A 73 26.01 9.77 -10.83
C GLY A 73 25.73 8.34 -11.30
N LEU A 74 26.54 7.37 -10.87
CA LEU A 74 26.36 5.96 -11.22
C LEU A 74 25.03 5.42 -10.67
N LEU A 75 24.71 5.72 -9.41
CA LEU A 75 23.44 5.34 -8.80
C LEU A 75 22.26 5.95 -9.55
N ARG A 76 22.35 7.19 -10.03
CA ARG A 76 21.32 7.84 -10.84
C ARG A 76 21.04 7.09 -12.15
N VAL A 77 22.10 6.63 -12.82
CA VAL A 77 22.01 5.83 -14.06
C VAL A 77 21.41 4.46 -13.78
N LEU A 78 21.88 3.78 -12.74
CA LEU A 78 21.53 2.38 -12.46
C LEU A 78 20.21 2.21 -11.73
N ARG A 79 19.75 3.23 -10.99
CA ARG A 79 18.48 3.20 -10.25
C ARG A 79 17.35 2.86 -11.21
N MET A 80 16.57 1.85 -10.84
CA MET A 80 15.34 1.53 -11.58
C MET A 80 14.39 2.71 -11.44
N LYS A 81 13.73 3.13 -12.54
CA LYS A 81 12.77 4.25 -12.49
C LYS A 81 11.85 4.08 -11.27
N PRO A 82 11.69 5.11 -10.43
CA PRO A 82 10.81 5.03 -9.29
C PRO A 82 9.42 4.59 -9.77
N ARG A 83 8.88 3.52 -9.21
CA ARG A 83 7.47 3.18 -9.44
C ARG A 83 6.62 4.20 -8.69
N ARG A 84 5.95 5.10 -9.42
CA ARG A 84 4.68 5.79 -9.09
C ARG A 84 4.50 6.46 -7.70
N SER A 85 5.53 6.63 -6.87
CA SER A 85 5.42 7.40 -5.62
C SER A 85 6.27 8.67 -5.70
N ALA A 86 5.66 9.78 -6.10
CA ALA A 86 6.28 11.11 -6.05
C ALA A 86 6.65 11.54 -4.60
N SER A 87 6.12 10.86 -3.58
CA SER A 87 6.33 11.17 -2.16
C SER A 87 7.64 10.64 -1.56
N GLY A 88 8.38 9.77 -2.25
CA GLY A 88 9.58 9.13 -1.71
C GLY A 88 9.32 8.10 -0.59
N VAL A 89 8.06 7.70 -0.36
CA VAL A 89 7.68 6.67 0.62
C VAL A 89 7.63 5.30 -0.04
N ALA A 90 8.34 4.32 0.52
CA ALA A 90 8.33 2.95 0.02
C ALA A 90 7.15 2.16 0.62
N THR A 91 6.34 1.53 -0.23
CA THR A 91 5.24 0.68 0.22
C THR A 91 5.68 -0.78 0.34
N ILE A 92 5.42 -1.38 1.51
CA ILE A 92 5.62 -2.81 1.78
C ILE A 92 4.27 -3.44 2.11
N THR A 93 3.78 -4.28 1.19
CA THR A 93 2.58 -5.08 1.39
C THR A 93 2.94 -6.45 1.97
N VAL A 94 2.27 -6.79 3.07
CA VAL A 94 2.36 -8.08 3.76
C VAL A 94 0.97 -8.73 3.80
N ILE A 95 0.93 -10.05 3.67
CA ILE A 95 -0.30 -10.84 3.68
C ILE A 95 -0.34 -11.68 4.96
N THR A 96 -1.47 -11.67 5.66
CA THR A 96 -1.70 -12.55 6.82
C THR A 96 -1.90 -14.00 6.37
N LYS A 97 -1.73 -14.97 7.28
CA LYS A 97 -2.00 -16.39 6.95
C LYS A 97 -3.48 -16.61 6.62
N PRO A 98 -3.84 -17.62 5.81
CA PRO A 98 -5.26 -17.94 5.55
C PRO A 98 -6.05 -18.13 6.85
N TRP A 99 -7.26 -17.57 6.86
CA TRP A 99 -8.17 -17.59 8.00
C TRP A 99 -9.61 -17.58 7.52
N PRO A 100 -10.54 -18.23 8.23
CA PRO A 100 -11.96 -18.21 7.86
C PRO A 100 -12.46 -16.77 7.80
N CYS A 101 -13.18 -16.45 6.73
CA CYS A 101 -13.79 -15.15 6.54
C CYS A 101 -15.24 -15.20 7.02
N SER A 102 -15.59 -14.27 7.90
CA SER A 102 -16.95 -14.06 8.37
C SER A 102 -17.92 -13.59 7.26
N SER A 103 -17.40 -13.06 6.14
CA SER A 103 -18.16 -12.82 4.92
C SER A 103 -17.78 -13.81 3.82
N ASP A 104 -18.76 -14.49 3.25
CA ASP A 104 -18.53 -15.45 2.16
C ASP A 104 -18.99 -14.89 0.80
N CYS A 105 -18.67 -13.64 0.48
CA CYS A 105 -19.29 -12.92 -0.65
C CYS A 105 -19.23 -13.68 -1.99
N ARG A 106 -20.26 -13.50 -2.82
CA ARG A 106 -20.49 -14.30 -4.05
C ARG A 106 -19.39 -14.16 -5.12
N TYR A 107 -18.83 -12.96 -5.25
CA TYR A 107 -17.78 -12.61 -6.23
C TYR A 107 -16.36 -12.85 -5.72
N CYS A 108 -16.15 -13.19 -4.44
CA CYS A 108 -14.81 -13.39 -3.91
C CYS A 108 -14.22 -14.73 -4.41
N PRO A 109 -12.96 -14.75 -4.90
CA PRO A 109 -12.27 -16.01 -5.17
C PRO A 109 -12.09 -16.85 -3.90
N ASN A 110 -11.93 -18.16 -4.13
CA ASN A 110 -11.88 -19.21 -3.11
C ASN A 110 -10.54 -19.98 -3.12
N ASP A 111 -9.43 -19.29 -3.35
CA ASP A 111 -8.10 -19.92 -3.27
C ASP A 111 -7.74 -20.22 -1.80
N VAL A 112 -7.73 -21.50 -1.43
CA VAL A 112 -7.49 -21.93 -0.04
C VAL A 112 -6.05 -21.73 0.43
N ARG A 113 -5.13 -21.43 -0.48
CA ARG A 113 -3.74 -21.08 -0.15
C ARG A 113 -3.63 -19.65 0.36
N MET A 114 -4.65 -18.82 0.15
CA MET A 114 -4.64 -17.40 0.47
C MET A 114 -5.80 -16.99 1.38
N PRO A 115 -5.67 -15.86 2.11
CA PRO A 115 -6.83 -15.22 2.70
C PRO A 115 -7.89 -14.90 1.63
N LYS A 116 -9.16 -14.95 2.03
CA LYS A 116 -10.30 -14.70 1.15
C LYS A 116 -10.10 -13.44 0.30
N SER A 117 -10.45 -13.52 -0.98
CA SER A 117 -10.32 -12.46 -2.01
C SER A 117 -8.97 -12.32 -2.72
N TYR A 118 -7.95 -13.06 -2.30
CA TYR A 118 -6.60 -13.03 -2.88
C TYR A 118 -6.27 -14.35 -3.59
N LEU A 119 -5.38 -14.28 -4.59
CA LEU A 119 -4.89 -15.44 -5.33
C LEU A 119 -3.42 -15.70 -5.06
N HIS A 120 -3.02 -16.97 -5.02
CA HIS A 120 -1.66 -17.35 -4.62
C HIS A 120 -0.56 -16.86 -5.57
N ASP A 121 -0.89 -16.65 -6.84
CA ASP A 121 0.03 -16.25 -7.89
C ASP A 121 0.29 -14.74 -7.93
N GLU A 122 -0.51 -13.94 -7.22
CA GLU A 122 -0.27 -12.51 -7.05
C GLU A 122 1.12 -12.27 -6.42
N PRO A 123 1.89 -11.28 -6.87
CA PRO A 123 3.27 -11.10 -6.41
C PRO A 123 3.44 -10.91 -4.90
N ALA A 124 2.44 -10.33 -4.22
CA ALA A 124 2.46 -10.17 -2.76
C ALA A 124 2.11 -11.48 -2.04
N CYS A 125 1.10 -12.19 -2.53
CA CYS A 125 0.61 -13.47 -2.04
C CYS A 125 1.66 -14.58 -2.18
N ALA A 126 2.23 -14.75 -3.37
CA ALA A 126 3.28 -15.75 -3.62
C ALA A 126 4.48 -15.57 -2.67
N ARG A 127 4.88 -14.32 -2.42
CA ARG A 127 5.94 -14.00 -1.46
C ARG A 127 5.54 -14.31 -0.02
N ALA A 128 4.29 -14.07 0.34
CA ALA A 128 3.80 -14.36 1.69
C ALA A 128 3.79 -15.86 1.97
N GLU A 129 3.27 -16.66 1.03
CA GLU A 129 3.22 -18.12 1.16
C GLU A 129 4.62 -18.74 1.28
N GLN A 130 5.55 -18.33 0.41
CA GLN A 130 6.95 -18.78 0.46
C GLN A 130 7.68 -18.37 1.74
N ASN A 131 7.18 -17.35 2.45
CA ASN A 131 7.68 -16.92 3.74
C ASN A 131 6.82 -17.43 4.89
N CYS A 132 6.01 -18.47 4.67
CA CYS A 132 5.14 -19.11 5.67
C CYS A 132 4.20 -18.12 6.37
N PHE A 133 3.83 -17.03 5.68
CA PHE A 133 3.08 -15.89 6.19
C PHE A 133 3.70 -15.21 7.43
N ASP A 134 5.02 -15.39 7.66
CA ASP A 134 5.75 -14.69 8.71
C ASP A 134 5.97 -13.22 8.32
N PRO A 135 5.51 -12.25 9.13
CA PRO A 135 5.63 -10.83 8.85
C PRO A 135 7.08 -10.36 8.74
N TYR A 136 7.98 -10.88 9.58
CA TYR A 136 9.40 -10.51 9.58
C TYR A 136 10.07 -10.96 8.28
N LEU A 137 9.83 -12.21 7.87
CA LEU A 137 10.37 -12.76 6.63
C LEU A 137 9.83 -12.04 5.38
N GLN A 138 8.54 -11.68 5.39
CA GLN A 138 7.92 -10.91 4.30
C GLN A 138 8.53 -9.50 4.17
N VAL A 139 8.68 -8.78 5.29
CA VAL A 139 9.32 -7.46 5.31
C VAL A 139 10.78 -7.55 4.88
N SER A 140 11.56 -8.48 5.44
CA SER A 140 12.96 -8.71 5.08
C SER A 140 13.14 -8.95 3.58
N THR A 141 12.32 -9.83 3.00
CA THR A 141 12.35 -10.12 1.56
C THR A 141 12.03 -8.87 0.73
N ARG A 142 11.00 -8.11 1.12
CA ARG A 142 10.59 -6.92 0.37
C ARG A 142 11.57 -5.76 0.51
N LEU A 143 12.10 -5.54 1.71
CA LEU A 143 13.09 -4.51 2.00
C LEU A 143 14.40 -4.78 1.26
N THR A 144 14.82 -6.05 1.20
CA THR A 144 15.94 -6.50 0.38
C THR A 144 15.72 -6.16 -1.09
N ALA A 145 14.56 -6.52 -1.65
CA ALA A 145 14.24 -6.22 -3.04
C ALA A 145 14.25 -4.70 -3.33
N LEU A 146 13.64 -3.88 -2.46
CA LEU A 146 13.61 -2.43 -2.62
C LEU A 146 15.01 -1.82 -2.59
N THR A 147 15.85 -2.26 -1.65
CA THR A 147 17.25 -1.81 -1.51
C THR A 147 18.09 -2.20 -2.73
N GLN A 148 17.93 -3.43 -3.23
CA GLN A 148 18.60 -3.91 -4.44
C GLN A 148 18.14 -3.19 -5.72
N MET A 149 16.93 -2.64 -5.73
CA MET A 149 16.42 -1.78 -6.81
C MET A 149 16.84 -0.31 -6.66
N GLY A 150 17.50 0.06 -5.57
CA GLY A 150 17.96 1.43 -5.30
C GLY A 150 16.85 2.40 -4.90
N HIS A 151 15.72 1.88 -4.42
CA HIS A 151 14.65 2.71 -3.88
C HIS A 151 15.02 3.22 -2.49
N ALA A 152 14.59 4.44 -2.18
CA ALA A 152 14.64 4.96 -0.83
C ALA A 152 13.77 4.07 0.08
N THR A 153 14.29 3.73 1.26
CA THR A 153 13.65 2.85 2.24
C THR A 153 13.66 3.47 3.64
N ASP A 154 13.98 4.76 3.75
CA ASP A 154 14.01 5.49 5.02
C ASP A 154 12.60 5.75 5.59
N LYS A 155 11.60 5.78 4.70
CA LYS A 155 10.18 5.96 5.00
C LYS A 155 9.39 4.82 4.39
N ILE A 156 8.74 4.04 5.24
CA ILE A 156 7.96 2.86 4.87
C ILE A 156 6.47 3.07 5.20
N GLU A 157 5.60 2.82 4.23
CA GLU A 157 4.18 2.57 4.48
C GLU A 157 3.94 1.05 4.45
N LEU A 158 3.56 0.49 5.60
CA LEU A 158 3.18 -0.91 5.73
C LEU A 158 1.70 -1.07 5.37
N ILE A 159 1.38 -2.04 4.51
CA ILE A 159 0.00 -2.39 4.17
C ILE A 159 -0.22 -3.85 4.54
N ILE A 160 -1.04 -4.08 5.56
CA ILE A 160 -1.48 -5.41 5.97
C ILE A 160 -2.75 -5.72 5.18
N LEU A 161 -2.63 -6.68 4.28
CA LEU A 161 -3.73 -7.22 3.49
C LEU A 161 -4.07 -8.64 3.94
N GLY A 162 -5.31 -9.05 3.66
CA GLY A 162 -5.80 -10.39 3.95
C GLY A 162 -7.33 -10.42 3.94
N GLY A 163 -7.91 -11.36 4.66
CA GLY A 163 -9.35 -11.34 4.96
C GLY A 163 -9.69 -10.20 5.94
N THR A 164 -10.61 -10.44 6.85
CA THR A 164 -10.92 -9.44 7.89
C THR A 164 -9.82 -9.42 8.96
N TRP A 165 -9.03 -8.34 9.07
CA TRP A 165 -8.02 -8.21 10.14
C TRP A 165 -8.60 -8.48 11.53
N SER A 166 -9.81 -8.02 11.79
CA SER A 166 -10.50 -8.16 13.08
C SER A 166 -10.93 -9.59 13.42
N ASP A 167 -10.89 -10.54 12.46
CA ASP A 167 -11.25 -11.94 12.71
C ASP A 167 -10.08 -12.74 13.35
N TYR A 168 -8.87 -12.19 13.33
CA TYR A 168 -7.68 -12.85 13.89
C TYR A 168 -7.59 -12.67 15.41
N PRO A 169 -7.08 -13.67 16.15
CA PRO A 169 -6.88 -13.56 17.60
C PRO A 169 -5.99 -12.37 17.98
N ARG A 170 -6.34 -11.66 19.05
CA ARG A 170 -5.55 -10.49 19.54
C ARG A 170 -4.06 -10.78 19.71
N PRO A 171 -3.63 -11.90 20.33
CA PRO A 171 -2.20 -12.19 20.47
C PRO A 171 -1.47 -12.32 19.13
N TYR A 172 -2.14 -12.88 18.12
CA TYR A 172 -1.61 -12.98 16.76
C TYR A 172 -1.49 -11.60 16.10
N GLN A 173 -2.51 -10.74 16.23
CA GLN A 173 -2.49 -9.38 15.69
C GLN A 173 -1.31 -8.57 16.27
N ILE A 174 -1.12 -8.64 17.59
CA ILE A 174 -0.04 -7.95 18.29
C ILE A 174 1.32 -8.51 17.86
N TRP A 175 1.47 -9.83 17.84
CA TRP A 175 2.68 -10.49 17.33
C TRP A 175 3.01 -10.07 15.92
N PHE A 176 2.01 -10.10 15.03
CA PHE A 176 2.20 -9.84 13.62
C PHE A 176 2.77 -8.43 13.42
N VAL A 177 2.15 -7.42 14.05
CA VAL A 177 2.61 -6.04 13.95
C VAL A 177 3.95 -5.82 14.65
N LYS A 178 4.19 -6.44 15.82
CA LYS A 178 5.49 -6.36 16.51
C LYS A 178 6.62 -6.80 15.60
N GLU A 179 6.43 -7.92 14.91
CA GLU A 179 7.45 -8.49 14.04
C GLU A 179 7.65 -7.68 12.74
N LEU A 180 6.64 -6.93 12.27
CA LEU A 180 6.83 -5.94 11.20
C LEU A 180 7.77 -4.81 11.64
N PHE A 181 7.54 -4.23 12.82
CA PHE A 181 8.41 -3.19 13.36
C PHE A 181 9.82 -3.72 13.62
N ARG A 182 9.93 -4.89 14.23
CA ARG A 182 11.23 -5.54 14.51
C ARG A 182 12.04 -5.76 13.23
N ALA A 183 11.43 -6.25 12.16
CA ALA A 183 12.14 -6.46 10.89
C ALA A 183 12.70 -5.16 10.28
N LEU A 184 11.99 -4.04 10.45
CA LEU A 184 12.44 -2.73 10.01
C LEU A 184 13.50 -2.14 10.93
N ASN A 185 13.39 -2.35 12.24
CA ASN A 185 14.39 -1.94 13.23
C ASN A 185 15.71 -2.68 13.06
N ASP A 186 15.65 -4.00 12.86
CA ASP A 186 16.82 -4.86 12.62
C ASP A 186 17.47 -4.58 11.26
N GLY A 187 16.77 -3.87 10.35
CA GLY A 187 17.25 -3.59 9.01
C GLY A 187 17.57 -4.87 8.24
N ALA A 188 16.73 -5.90 8.40
CA ALA A 188 16.97 -7.29 7.99
C ALA A 188 17.03 -7.47 6.47
N VAL A 189 18.03 -6.88 5.83
CA VAL A 189 18.29 -6.95 4.40
C VAL A 189 19.31 -8.06 4.14
N SER A 190 18.98 -9.02 3.29
CA SER A 190 19.95 -10.02 2.84
C SER A 190 21.02 -9.36 1.97
N GLY A 191 22.25 -9.87 2.08
CA GLY A 191 23.39 -9.46 1.26
C GLY A 191 23.05 -9.46 -0.24
N VAL A 192 23.74 -8.61 -1.00
CA VAL A 192 23.39 -8.36 -2.41
C VAL A 192 23.73 -9.57 -3.29
N ALA A 193 24.69 -10.40 -2.91
CA ALA A 193 24.96 -11.67 -3.57
C ALA A 193 23.76 -12.64 -3.58
N ALA A 194 22.86 -12.57 -2.59
CA ALA A 194 21.67 -13.42 -2.51
C ALA A 194 20.55 -13.00 -3.49
N ASN A 195 20.80 -12.01 -4.36
CA ASN A 195 19.82 -11.56 -5.34
C ASN A 195 19.61 -12.66 -6.41
N PRO A 196 18.41 -13.24 -6.54
CA PRO A 196 18.14 -14.28 -7.55
C PRO A 196 18.24 -13.74 -8.98
N MET A 197 18.26 -12.42 -9.18
CA MET A 197 18.56 -11.80 -10.48
C MET A 197 20.04 -11.88 -10.86
N LEU A 198 20.95 -12.11 -9.90
CA LEU A 198 22.38 -12.32 -10.14
C LEU A 198 22.73 -13.78 -10.44
N ALA A 199 21.80 -14.73 -10.26
CA ALA A 199 21.99 -16.13 -10.64
C ALA A 199 22.28 -16.26 -12.15
N GLU A 200 23.26 -17.09 -12.50
CA GLU A 200 23.57 -17.41 -13.89
C GLU A 200 22.45 -18.25 -14.53
N PRO A 201 22.23 -18.16 -15.86
CA PRO A 201 21.24 -18.99 -16.55
C PRO A 201 21.51 -20.48 -16.30
N GLY A 202 20.52 -21.20 -15.75
CA GLY A 202 20.63 -22.63 -15.42
C GLY A 202 21.05 -22.94 -13.98
N GLN A 203 21.43 -21.95 -13.18
CA GLN A 203 21.58 -22.14 -11.73
C GLN A 203 20.22 -22.20 -11.03
N ASP A 204 20.08 -23.13 -10.08
CA ASP A 204 18.93 -23.14 -9.17
C ASP A 204 18.93 -21.86 -8.34
N LYS A 205 17.90 -21.03 -8.54
CA LYS A 205 17.69 -19.78 -7.82
C LYS A 205 17.54 -20.02 -6.31
N GLY A 206 17.01 -21.17 -5.90
CA GLY A 206 16.93 -21.60 -4.51
C GLY A 206 18.30 -21.89 -3.90
N ALA A 207 19.21 -22.49 -4.66
CA ALA A 207 20.58 -22.75 -4.25
C ALA A 207 21.44 -21.46 -4.15
N VAL A 208 21.24 -20.47 -5.02
CA VAL A 208 21.95 -19.16 -4.94
C VAL A 208 21.55 -18.34 -3.70
N LEU A 209 20.28 -18.46 -3.27
CA LEU A 209 19.80 -17.92 -2.00
C LEU A 209 20.40 -18.63 -0.77
N ALA A 210 20.86 -19.88 -0.93
CA ALA A 210 21.42 -20.69 0.13
C ALA A 210 22.96 -20.63 0.22
N SER A 211 23.64 -20.31 -0.90
CA SER A 211 25.11 -20.35 -1.00
C SER A 211 25.82 -19.02 -0.71
N THR A 212 25.09 -17.96 -0.35
CA THR A 212 25.64 -16.61 -0.24
C THR A 212 25.80 -16.15 1.21
N THR A 213 26.97 -15.57 1.49
CA THR A 213 27.34 -14.95 2.75
C THR A 213 26.37 -13.82 3.13
N HIS A 214 25.85 -13.90 4.36
CA HIS A 214 24.95 -12.96 5.06
C HIS A 214 23.44 -12.96 4.68
N VAL A 215 22.79 -14.12 4.83
CA VAL A 215 21.38 -14.15 5.25
C VAL A 215 21.32 -13.69 6.72
N PRO A 216 20.47 -12.71 7.10
CA PRO A 216 20.39 -12.26 8.49
C PRO A 216 20.10 -13.43 9.42
N VAL A 217 20.79 -13.51 10.56
CA VAL A 217 20.69 -14.65 11.50
C VAL A 217 19.24 -14.96 11.87
N GLU A 218 18.44 -13.92 12.12
CA GLU A 218 17.03 -14.05 12.45
C GLU A 218 16.20 -14.66 11.30
N VAL A 219 16.50 -14.29 10.04
CA VAL A 219 15.85 -14.85 8.85
C VAL A 219 16.14 -16.35 8.74
N ALA A 220 17.40 -16.74 8.90
CA ALA A 220 17.81 -18.14 8.86
C ALA A 220 17.16 -18.95 9.99
N ARG A 221 17.16 -18.40 11.22
CA ARG A 221 16.54 -19.00 12.40
C ARG A 221 15.05 -19.27 12.20
N ARG A 222 14.29 -18.27 11.70
CA ARG A 222 12.85 -18.40 11.46
C ARG A 222 12.53 -19.44 10.40
N ARG A 223 13.24 -19.42 9.28
CA ARG A 223 13.07 -20.44 8.22
C ARG A 223 13.34 -21.84 8.75
N ALA A 224 14.39 -22.01 9.56
CA ALA A 224 14.67 -23.28 10.21
C ALA A 224 13.54 -23.72 11.17
N TRP A 225 12.99 -22.78 11.93
CA TRP A 225 11.86 -23.04 12.83
C TRP A 225 10.60 -23.49 12.08
N TYR A 226 10.18 -22.80 11.01
CA TYR A 226 9.03 -23.21 10.20
C TYR A 226 9.22 -24.61 9.58
N ARG A 227 10.44 -24.91 9.09
CA ARG A 227 10.78 -26.27 8.63
C ARG A 227 10.67 -27.30 9.74
N SER A 228 11.13 -26.98 10.96
CA SER A 228 10.98 -27.87 12.12
C SER A 228 9.52 -28.09 12.54
N CYS A 229 8.64 -27.13 12.24
CA CYS A 229 7.21 -27.30 12.40
C CYS A 229 6.59 -28.19 11.31
N GLY A 230 7.29 -28.50 10.23
CA GLY A 230 6.76 -29.22 9.07
C GLY A 230 6.00 -28.33 8.08
N ILE A 231 6.29 -27.02 8.07
CA ILE A 231 5.70 -26.06 7.13
C ILE A 231 6.66 -25.85 5.97
N ALA A 232 6.19 -26.17 4.76
CA ALA A 232 6.94 -26.00 3.54
C ALA A 232 7.04 -24.52 3.13
N SER A 233 8.08 -24.22 2.34
CA SER A 233 8.24 -22.94 1.65
C SER A 233 8.45 -23.11 0.14
N ASP A 234 8.60 -24.35 -0.33
CA ASP A 234 8.78 -24.67 -1.73
C ASP A 234 7.44 -24.57 -2.49
N PRO A 235 7.37 -23.89 -3.65
CA PRO A 235 6.12 -23.72 -4.38
C PRO A 235 5.40 -25.02 -4.78
N GLN A 236 6.12 -26.11 -5.06
CA GLN A 236 5.52 -27.38 -5.45
C GLN A 236 4.90 -28.08 -4.24
N GLU A 237 5.61 -28.09 -3.11
CA GLU A 237 5.10 -28.64 -1.85
C GLU A 237 3.88 -27.85 -1.35
N LEU A 238 3.91 -26.52 -1.48
CA LEU A 238 2.77 -25.64 -1.13
C LEU A 238 1.54 -25.92 -2.00
N ALA A 239 1.73 -26.10 -3.31
CA ALA A 239 0.63 -26.47 -4.21
C ALA A 239 0.09 -27.88 -3.89
N ALA A 240 0.96 -28.85 -3.57
CA ALA A 240 0.55 -30.19 -3.17
C ALA A 240 -0.24 -30.19 -1.86
N PHE A 241 0.21 -29.41 -0.86
CA PHE A 241 -0.45 -29.26 0.45
C PHE A 241 -1.91 -28.82 0.33
N ALA A 242 -2.20 -27.85 -0.55
CA ALA A 242 -3.54 -27.32 -0.72
C ALA A 242 -4.38 -28.03 -1.80
N GLY A 243 -3.75 -28.85 -2.65
CA GLY A 243 -4.36 -29.29 -3.91
C GLY A 243 -5.64 -30.11 -3.76
N GLU A 244 -5.72 -31.00 -2.76
CA GLU A 244 -6.94 -31.78 -2.51
C GLU A 244 -8.09 -30.89 -2.02
N ALA A 245 -7.82 -30.05 -1.04
CA ALA A 245 -8.80 -29.12 -0.50
C ALA A 245 -9.28 -28.10 -1.55
N GLN A 246 -8.38 -27.61 -2.40
CA GLN A 246 -8.75 -26.70 -3.49
C GLN A 246 -9.70 -27.38 -4.48
N ARG A 247 -9.41 -28.62 -4.90
CA ARG A 247 -10.31 -29.37 -5.79
C ARG A 247 -11.69 -29.58 -5.18
N ALA A 248 -11.76 -29.89 -3.89
CA ALA A 248 -13.04 -30.05 -3.20
C ALA A 248 -13.83 -28.73 -3.12
N VAL A 249 -13.14 -27.59 -2.94
CA VAL A 249 -13.77 -26.26 -2.98
C VAL A 249 -14.26 -25.90 -4.37
N ASP A 250 -13.46 -26.14 -5.41
CA ASP A 250 -13.82 -25.85 -6.80
C ASP A 250 -15.00 -26.72 -7.27
N ALA A 251 -15.06 -27.98 -6.83
CA ALA A 251 -16.18 -28.90 -7.07
C ALA A 251 -17.43 -28.56 -6.25
N GLY A 252 -17.34 -27.64 -5.28
CA GLY A 252 -18.43 -27.27 -4.37
C GLY A 252 -18.76 -28.34 -3.32
N GLU A 253 -17.87 -29.30 -3.09
CA GLU A 253 -18.00 -30.35 -2.07
C GLU A 253 -17.77 -29.81 -0.65
N THR A 254 -16.96 -28.76 -0.53
CA THR A 254 -16.72 -28.03 0.71
C THR A 254 -16.63 -26.52 0.46
N GLY A 255 -16.89 -25.71 1.49
CA GLY A 255 -16.73 -24.26 1.41
C GLY A 255 -15.32 -23.81 1.80
N TYR A 256 -14.90 -22.64 1.33
CA TYR A 256 -13.60 -22.02 1.66
C TYR A 256 -13.29 -22.06 3.17
N ASN A 257 -14.24 -21.62 4.00
CA ASN A 257 -14.05 -21.58 5.46
C ASN A 257 -13.82 -22.96 6.07
N GLN A 258 -14.49 -24.00 5.56
CA GLN A 258 -14.32 -25.37 6.05
C GLN A 258 -12.95 -25.92 5.63
N ALA A 259 -12.57 -25.72 4.37
CA ALA A 259 -11.26 -26.12 3.86
C ALA A 259 -10.11 -25.43 4.61
N VAL A 260 -10.19 -24.11 4.81
CA VAL A 260 -9.16 -23.36 5.55
C VAL A 260 -9.06 -23.79 7.01
N ARG A 261 -10.19 -24.09 7.68
CA ARG A 261 -10.16 -24.66 9.03
C ARG A 261 -9.45 -26.01 9.05
N ALA A 262 -9.73 -26.89 8.10
CA ALA A 262 -9.08 -28.20 8.01
C ALA A 262 -7.57 -28.07 7.76
N LEU A 263 -7.16 -27.24 6.79
CA LEU A 263 -5.76 -27.07 6.40
C LEU A 263 -4.92 -26.33 7.45
N PHE A 264 -5.43 -25.24 8.02
CA PHE A 264 -4.64 -24.33 8.88
C PHE A 264 -5.05 -24.38 10.35
N GLY A 265 -6.31 -24.66 10.66
CA GLY A 265 -6.83 -24.70 12.02
C GLY A 265 -6.57 -26.04 12.72
N SER A 266 -6.77 -27.15 12.01
CA SER A 266 -6.60 -28.52 12.53
C SER A 266 -5.24 -29.13 12.23
N SER A 267 -4.31 -28.37 11.65
CA SER A 267 -2.97 -28.87 11.30
C SER A 267 -2.04 -28.84 12.51
N ASP A 268 -1.39 -29.97 12.79
CA ASP A 268 -0.34 -30.06 13.82
C ASP A 268 0.83 -29.11 13.54
N ALA A 269 1.20 -28.96 12.26
CA ALA A 269 2.30 -28.09 11.84
C ALA A 269 1.98 -26.62 12.14
N TRP A 270 0.78 -26.17 11.74
CA TRP A 270 0.34 -24.80 12.00
C TRP A 270 0.02 -24.56 13.48
N SER A 271 -0.41 -25.59 14.23
CA SER A 271 -0.60 -25.50 15.67
C SER A 271 0.72 -25.30 16.42
N ARG A 272 1.78 -26.03 16.03
CA ARG A 272 3.14 -25.81 16.55
C ARG A 272 3.64 -24.40 16.22
N ALA A 273 3.39 -23.91 15.01
CA ALA A 273 3.76 -22.56 14.64
C ALA A 273 3.00 -21.51 15.45
N ALA A 274 1.68 -21.67 15.62
CA ALA A 274 0.84 -20.74 16.35
C ALA A 274 1.30 -20.52 17.81
N ALA A 275 1.93 -21.51 18.45
CA ALA A 275 2.49 -21.38 19.79
C ALA A 275 3.57 -20.28 19.89
N GLY A 276 4.31 -20.01 18.81
CA GLY A 276 5.30 -18.93 18.72
C GLY A 276 4.74 -17.61 18.16
N GLN A 277 3.48 -17.58 17.71
CA GLN A 277 2.85 -16.43 17.05
C GLN A 277 2.03 -15.58 18.04
N THR A 278 2.65 -15.23 19.16
CA THR A 278 2.04 -14.46 20.24
C THR A 278 2.99 -13.36 20.73
N ALA A 279 2.42 -12.24 21.15
CA ALA A 279 3.15 -11.14 21.77
C ALA A 279 2.22 -10.29 22.64
N THR A 280 2.84 -9.51 23.52
CA THR A 280 2.20 -8.54 24.40
C THR A 280 2.27 -7.13 23.82
N MET A 281 1.35 -6.27 24.25
CA MET A 281 1.36 -4.85 23.87
C MET A 281 2.65 -4.13 24.33
N GLU A 282 3.27 -4.58 25.41
CA GLU A 282 4.51 -3.99 25.92
C GLU A 282 5.70 -4.29 25.01
N GLU A 283 5.81 -5.53 24.53
CA GLU A 283 6.80 -5.92 23.54
C GLU A 283 6.65 -5.11 22.26
N LEU A 284 5.41 -4.97 21.76
CA LEU A 284 5.13 -4.11 20.61
C LEU A 284 5.52 -2.65 20.86
N ALA A 285 5.18 -2.10 22.02
CA ALA A 285 5.51 -0.72 22.35
C ALA A 285 7.03 -0.46 22.38
N ARG A 286 7.85 -1.45 22.76
CA ARG A 286 9.32 -1.35 22.66
C ARG A 286 9.80 -1.25 21.22
N GLU A 287 9.28 -2.10 20.32
CA GLU A 287 9.62 -2.06 18.91
C GLU A 287 9.15 -0.76 18.23
N GLN A 288 7.98 -0.26 18.62
CA GLN A 288 7.49 1.03 18.13
C GLN A 288 8.41 2.18 18.56
N ARG A 289 8.81 2.24 19.84
CA ARG A 289 9.74 3.27 20.34
C ARG A 289 11.08 3.25 19.61
N ALA A 290 11.65 2.06 19.38
CA ALA A 290 12.87 1.91 18.58
C ALA A 290 12.67 2.42 17.14
N ASN A 291 11.49 2.22 16.56
CA ASN A 291 11.21 2.62 15.19
C ASN A 291 11.08 4.14 14.96
N GLU A 292 10.79 4.92 16.00
CA GLU A 292 10.64 6.39 15.89
C GLU A 292 11.90 7.05 15.31
N THR A 293 13.08 6.48 15.60
CA THR A 293 14.39 6.95 15.13
C THR A 293 15.14 5.90 14.30
N ALA A 294 14.49 4.81 13.89
CA ALA A 294 15.14 3.77 13.11
C ALA A 294 15.50 4.24 11.70
N ARG A 295 16.39 3.51 11.02
CA ARG A 295 16.73 3.76 9.61
C ARG A 295 15.51 3.62 8.70
N HIS A 296 14.68 2.61 8.93
CA HIS A 296 13.48 2.32 8.15
C HIS A 296 12.23 2.65 8.97
N ARG A 297 11.79 3.91 8.90
CA ARG A 297 10.70 4.41 9.74
C ARG A 297 9.34 4.06 9.17
N VAL A 298 8.45 3.54 10.00
CA VAL A 298 7.04 3.31 9.64
C VAL A 298 6.30 4.64 9.67
N VAL A 299 6.17 5.28 8.50
CA VAL A 299 5.46 6.55 8.34
C VAL A 299 3.97 6.38 8.02
N GLY A 300 3.54 5.14 7.85
CA GLY A 300 2.13 4.76 7.74
C GLY A 300 1.97 3.27 7.97
N LEU A 301 0.87 2.89 8.63
CA LEU A 301 0.46 1.50 8.77
C LEU A 301 -1.03 1.42 8.41
N VAL A 302 -1.32 0.56 7.44
CA VAL A 302 -2.64 0.36 6.86
C VAL A 302 -3.13 -1.02 7.19
N VAL A 303 -4.39 -1.11 7.62
CA VAL A 303 -5.07 -2.37 7.92
C VAL A 303 -6.32 -2.48 7.06
N GLU A 304 -6.55 -3.64 6.45
CA GLU A 304 -7.78 -3.99 5.75
C GLU A 304 -8.77 -4.70 6.68
N THR A 305 -10.03 -4.26 6.71
CA THR A 305 -11.09 -4.93 7.47
C THR A 305 -12.47 -4.71 6.85
N ARG A 306 -13.49 -5.37 7.41
CA ARG A 306 -14.88 -5.22 6.99
C ARG A 306 -15.57 -4.12 7.82
N PRO A 307 -16.55 -3.38 7.27
CA PRO A 307 -17.17 -2.28 8.02
C PRO A 307 -17.91 -2.71 9.28
N ASP A 308 -18.49 -3.91 9.31
CA ASP A 308 -19.15 -4.48 10.49
C ASP A 308 -18.17 -4.77 11.64
N ALA A 309 -16.89 -4.94 11.35
CA ALA A 309 -15.84 -5.17 12.35
C ALA A 309 -15.20 -3.89 12.90
N ILE A 310 -15.70 -2.72 12.49
CA ILE A 310 -15.25 -1.41 12.99
C ILE A 310 -16.05 -1.09 14.25
N THR A 311 -15.44 -1.27 15.41
CA THR A 311 -16.00 -0.92 16.73
C THR A 311 -15.02 -0.05 17.51
N PRO A 312 -15.46 0.71 18.53
CA PRO A 312 -14.54 1.51 19.35
C PRO A 312 -13.40 0.69 19.97
N GLU A 313 -13.68 -0.54 20.42
CA GLU A 313 -12.66 -1.44 20.96
C GLU A 313 -11.65 -1.89 19.89
N ALA A 314 -12.14 -2.28 18.71
CA ALA A 314 -11.28 -2.69 17.60
C ALA A 314 -10.41 -1.52 17.11
N LEU A 315 -10.98 -0.32 16.98
CA LEU A 315 -10.25 0.88 16.58
C LEU A 315 -9.21 1.31 17.63
N THR A 316 -9.53 1.17 18.91
CA THR A 316 -8.57 1.39 20.00
C THR A 316 -7.37 0.45 19.86
N LEU A 317 -7.62 -0.85 19.67
CA LEU A 317 -6.56 -1.83 19.44
C LEU A 317 -5.74 -1.49 18.21
N ILE A 318 -6.40 -1.30 17.05
CA ILE A 318 -5.76 -0.97 15.77
C ILE A 318 -4.90 0.29 15.88
N ARG A 319 -5.37 1.30 16.64
CA ARG A 319 -4.61 2.52 16.88
C ARG A 319 -3.37 2.26 17.75
N ARG A 320 -3.50 1.45 18.81
CA ARG A 320 -2.35 1.03 19.64
C ARG A 320 -1.33 0.19 18.85
N LEU A 321 -1.78 -0.55 17.83
CA LEU A 321 -0.87 -1.24 16.90
C LEU A 321 -0.06 -0.26 16.04
N GLY A 322 -0.45 1.01 15.96
CA GLY A 322 0.25 2.07 15.24
C GLY A 322 -0.37 2.41 13.89
N ALA A 323 -1.53 1.83 13.55
CA ALA A 323 -2.21 2.11 12.29
C ALA A 323 -2.71 3.55 12.22
N THR A 324 -2.76 4.08 11.00
CA THR A 324 -3.21 5.45 10.68
C THR A 324 -4.20 5.49 9.52
N LYS A 325 -4.41 4.36 8.83
CA LYS A 325 -5.34 4.23 7.70
C LYS A 325 -6.07 2.90 7.78
N ILE A 326 -7.37 2.93 7.48
CA ILE A 326 -8.20 1.74 7.38
C ILE A 326 -8.68 1.59 5.94
N GLN A 327 -8.43 0.41 5.38
CA GLN A 327 -9.03 -0.04 4.13
C GLN A 327 -10.30 -0.81 4.43
N MET A 328 -11.42 -0.42 3.83
CA MET A 328 -12.71 -1.06 4.07
C MET A 328 -13.41 -1.49 2.78
N GLY A 329 -13.88 -2.73 2.78
CA GLY A 329 -14.68 -3.28 1.69
C GLY A 329 -16.14 -2.82 1.74
N VAL A 330 -16.43 -1.61 1.27
CA VAL A 330 -17.80 -1.05 1.11
C VAL A 330 -18.52 -1.74 -0.04
N GLN A 331 -17.85 -1.79 -1.19
CA GLN A 331 -18.27 -2.38 -2.45
C GLN A 331 -19.42 -1.64 -3.14
N SER A 332 -20.53 -1.42 -2.43
CA SER A 332 -21.70 -0.68 -2.92
C SER A 332 -22.40 0.05 -1.78
N THR A 333 -23.12 1.14 -2.09
CA THR A 333 -24.04 1.83 -1.16
C THR A 333 -25.52 1.51 -1.45
N ASP A 334 -25.80 0.58 -2.37
CA ASP A 334 -27.13 0.03 -2.65
C ASP A 334 -27.35 -1.26 -1.85
N GLN A 335 -28.31 -1.23 -0.91
CA GLN A 335 -28.65 -2.39 -0.08
C GLN A 335 -29.03 -3.62 -0.90
N ARG A 336 -29.75 -3.44 -2.01
CA ARG A 336 -30.17 -4.55 -2.87
C ARG A 336 -28.96 -5.24 -3.50
N ILE A 337 -27.97 -4.47 -3.94
CA ILE A 337 -26.72 -5.01 -4.51
C ILE A 337 -25.95 -5.77 -3.44
N LEU A 338 -25.82 -5.22 -2.24
CA LEU A 338 -25.14 -5.88 -1.11
C LEU A 338 -25.78 -7.22 -0.75
N ASP A 339 -27.12 -7.28 -0.72
CA ASP A 339 -27.88 -8.48 -0.41
C ASP A 339 -27.75 -9.54 -1.51
N LEU A 340 -27.91 -9.15 -2.79
CA LEU A 340 -27.75 -10.05 -3.94
C LEU A 340 -26.35 -10.68 -4.03
N ASN A 341 -25.33 -9.96 -3.57
CA ASN A 341 -23.95 -10.43 -3.58
C ASN A 341 -23.53 -11.09 -2.25
N GLU A 342 -24.47 -11.31 -1.33
CA GLU A 342 -24.26 -11.97 -0.04
C GLU A 342 -23.14 -11.31 0.79
N ARG A 343 -23.11 -9.97 0.82
CA ARG A 343 -22.13 -9.22 1.62
C ARG A 343 -22.41 -9.32 3.12
N HIS A 344 -23.69 -9.55 3.48
CA HIS A 344 -24.21 -9.65 4.85
C HIS A 344 -23.93 -8.40 5.70
N ILE A 345 -24.26 -7.22 5.16
CA ILE A 345 -24.09 -5.94 5.86
C ILE A 345 -25.19 -4.96 5.43
N THR A 346 -25.54 -4.02 6.30
CA THR A 346 -26.45 -2.92 5.96
C THR A 346 -25.68 -1.66 5.57
N VAL A 347 -26.27 -0.85 4.69
CA VAL A 347 -25.73 0.47 4.33
C VAL A 347 -25.60 1.38 5.57
N GLY A 348 -26.54 1.27 6.53
CA GLY A 348 -26.47 1.98 7.80
C GLY A 348 -25.22 1.61 8.62
N ARG A 349 -24.90 0.32 8.72
CA ARG A 349 -23.69 -0.13 9.43
C ARG A 349 -22.40 0.36 8.75
N ILE A 350 -22.41 0.51 7.43
CA ILE A 350 -21.30 1.13 6.70
C ILE A 350 -21.17 2.60 7.12
N GLY A 351 -22.26 3.36 7.14
CA GLY A 351 -22.26 4.76 7.59
C GLY A 351 -21.73 4.93 9.02
N GLU A 352 -22.19 4.10 9.96
CA GLU A 352 -21.70 4.07 11.35
C GLU A 352 -20.18 3.82 11.42
N ALA A 353 -19.67 2.95 10.56
CA ALA A 353 -18.24 2.68 10.48
C ALA A 353 -17.43 3.89 9.97
N PHE A 354 -17.97 4.65 9.01
CA PHE A 354 -17.37 5.90 8.57
C PHE A 354 -17.33 6.95 9.68
N ASP A 355 -18.43 7.09 10.43
CA ASP A 355 -18.53 8.03 11.55
C ASP A 355 -17.51 7.70 12.65
N LEU A 356 -17.39 6.43 13.04
CA LEU A 356 -16.40 5.98 14.02
C LEU A 356 -14.97 6.21 13.55
N LEU A 357 -14.64 5.89 12.28
CA LEU A 357 -13.30 6.10 11.76
C LEU A 357 -12.89 7.57 11.76
N ARG A 358 -13.82 8.48 11.43
CA ARG A 358 -13.56 9.93 11.50
C ARG A 358 -13.35 10.40 12.92
N ALA A 359 -14.18 9.97 13.86
CA ALA A 359 -14.05 10.32 15.28
C ALA A 359 -12.73 9.82 15.88
N PHE A 360 -12.24 8.64 15.46
CA PHE A 360 -10.91 8.13 15.84
C PHE A 360 -9.75 8.77 15.05
N GLY A 361 -10.04 9.57 14.02
CA GLY A 361 -9.07 10.27 13.19
C GLY A 361 -8.47 9.46 12.04
N PHE A 362 -8.90 8.21 11.80
CA PHE A 362 -8.32 7.37 10.75
C PHE A 362 -8.56 7.95 9.35
N LYS A 363 -7.58 7.75 8.46
CA LYS A 363 -7.77 7.92 7.01
C LYS A 363 -8.62 6.78 6.49
N ILE A 364 -9.67 7.10 5.74
CA ILE A 364 -10.66 6.14 5.25
C ILE A 364 -10.37 5.82 3.79
N HIS A 365 -9.96 4.58 3.53
CA HIS A 365 -9.72 4.07 2.19
C HIS A 365 -10.81 3.06 1.82
N ALA A 366 -11.83 3.50 1.11
CA ALA A 366 -12.92 2.63 0.70
C ALA A 366 -12.55 1.79 -0.54
N HIS A 367 -13.10 0.60 -0.64
CA HIS A 367 -13.13 -0.17 -1.88
C HIS A 367 -14.54 -0.10 -2.44
N ALA A 368 -14.67 0.30 -3.71
CA ALA A 368 -15.94 0.31 -4.45
C ALA A 368 -15.81 -0.59 -5.67
N MET A 369 -16.90 -1.29 -6.00
CA MET A 369 -16.93 -2.20 -7.13
C MET A 369 -18.07 -1.85 -8.08
N VAL A 370 -17.76 -1.86 -9.37
CA VAL A 370 -18.76 -1.75 -10.44
C VAL A 370 -18.99 -3.12 -11.07
N ASN A 371 -20.12 -3.29 -11.74
CA ASN A 371 -20.54 -4.52 -12.40
C ASN A 371 -20.70 -5.70 -11.43
N LEU A 372 -21.20 -5.44 -10.22
CA LEU A 372 -21.63 -6.51 -9.30
C LEU A 372 -22.92 -7.18 -9.80
N LEU A 373 -23.28 -8.34 -9.23
CA LEU A 373 -24.52 -9.01 -9.59
C LEU A 373 -25.73 -8.10 -9.31
N GLY A 374 -26.55 -7.88 -10.34
CA GLY A 374 -27.73 -7.02 -10.26
C GLY A 374 -27.48 -5.52 -10.49
N SER A 375 -26.24 -5.11 -10.77
CA SER A 375 -25.89 -3.73 -11.18
C SER A 375 -26.16 -3.48 -12.66
N THR A 376 -26.60 -2.26 -12.98
CA THR A 376 -26.55 -1.65 -14.32
C THR A 376 -25.55 -0.49 -14.33
N PRO A 377 -25.06 -0.07 -15.51
CA PRO A 377 -24.18 1.09 -15.65
C PRO A 377 -24.72 2.35 -14.97
N GLU A 378 -26.01 2.62 -15.11
CA GLU A 378 -26.67 3.78 -14.50
C GLU A 378 -26.74 3.66 -12.99
N SER A 379 -27.00 2.45 -12.48
CA SER A 379 -27.00 2.20 -11.04
C SER A 379 -25.61 2.36 -10.43
N ASP A 380 -24.56 1.90 -11.11
CA ASP A 380 -23.18 2.00 -10.64
C ASP A 380 -22.71 3.46 -10.60
N ARG A 381 -23.03 4.28 -11.62
CA ARG A 381 -22.74 5.73 -11.61
C ARG A 381 -23.39 6.41 -10.41
N ARG A 382 -24.68 6.15 -10.18
CA ARG A 382 -25.43 6.72 -9.05
C ARG A 382 -24.88 6.25 -7.71
N ASP A 383 -24.51 4.97 -7.61
CA ASP A 383 -23.96 4.39 -6.39
C ASP A 383 -22.61 5.01 -6.03
N TYR A 384 -21.73 5.18 -7.02
CA TYR A 384 -20.45 5.85 -6.82
C TYR A 384 -20.60 7.34 -6.47
N GLU A 385 -21.49 8.06 -7.18
CA GLU A 385 -21.79 9.45 -6.88
C GLU A 385 -22.27 9.61 -5.43
N ARG A 386 -23.17 8.73 -4.98
CA ARG A 386 -23.64 8.71 -3.60
C ARG A 386 -22.50 8.45 -2.62
N LEU A 387 -21.64 7.47 -2.87
CA LEU A 387 -20.47 7.18 -2.03
C LEU A 387 -19.56 8.42 -1.84
N MET A 388 -19.45 9.27 -2.86
CA MET A 388 -18.59 10.44 -2.85
C MET A 388 -19.24 11.71 -2.28
N THR A 389 -20.57 11.80 -2.31
CA THR A 389 -21.32 13.05 -2.01
C THR A 389 -22.20 12.96 -0.77
N ASP A 390 -22.69 11.78 -0.41
CA ASP A 390 -23.53 11.57 0.77
C ASP A 390 -22.69 11.76 2.05
N PRO A 391 -23.08 12.66 2.98
CA PRO A 391 -22.36 12.93 4.23
C PRO A 391 -22.04 11.68 5.08
N ALA A 392 -22.78 10.59 4.90
CA ALA A 392 -22.52 9.32 5.57
C ALA A 392 -21.21 8.65 5.12
N PHE A 393 -20.69 8.94 3.92
CA PHE A 393 -19.58 8.19 3.33
C PHE A 393 -18.35 9.04 3.02
N GLN A 394 -18.26 9.76 1.91
CA GLN A 394 -17.16 10.67 1.54
C GLN A 394 -15.73 10.20 1.97
N PRO A 395 -15.20 9.10 1.39
CA PRO A 395 -13.89 8.55 1.77
C PRO A 395 -12.72 9.48 1.40
N ASP A 396 -11.58 9.29 2.06
CA ASP A 396 -10.34 10.02 1.77
C ASP A 396 -9.59 9.44 0.57
N GLU A 397 -9.68 8.13 0.40
CA GLU A 397 -9.13 7.40 -0.73
C GLU A 397 -10.10 6.33 -1.22
N ILE A 398 -10.02 6.01 -2.50
CA ILE A 398 -10.83 4.94 -3.10
C ILE A 398 -9.97 3.95 -3.91
N LYS A 399 -10.27 2.65 -3.80
CA LYS A 399 -9.92 1.66 -4.80
C LYS A 399 -11.18 1.32 -5.59
N LEU A 400 -11.16 1.67 -6.86
CA LEU A 400 -12.22 1.41 -7.83
C LEU A 400 -11.90 0.09 -8.52
N TYR A 401 -12.78 -0.90 -8.41
CA TYR A 401 -12.54 -2.21 -9.00
C TYR A 401 -13.72 -2.66 -9.85
N PRO A 402 -13.55 -2.77 -11.18
CA PRO A 402 -14.47 -3.55 -11.98
C PRO A 402 -14.51 -4.99 -11.45
N CYS A 403 -15.71 -5.56 -11.34
CA CYS A 403 -15.87 -6.96 -11.01
C CYS A 403 -15.15 -7.81 -12.08
N ALA A 404 -14.24 -8.68 -11.63
CA ALA A 404 -13.54 -9.63 -12.46
C ALA A 404 -13.90 -11.03 -11.99
N LEU A 405 -14.39 -11.86 -12.90
CA LEU A 405 -14.78 -13.23 -12.60
C LEU A 405 -13.52 -14.09 -12.55
N ILE A 406 -13.28 -14.71 -11.40
CA ILE A 406 -12.21 -15.67 -11.17
C ILE A 406 -12.81 -17.06 -11.05
N GLU A 407 -12.12 -18.07 -11.58
CA GLU A 407 -12.55 -19.46 -11.43
C GLU A 407 -12.68 -19.86 -9.95
N GLY A 408 -13.67 -20.70 -9.63
CA GLY A 408 -13.98 -21.10 -8.25
C GLY A 408 -14.79 -20.06 -7.44
N ALA A 409 -15.02 -18.84 -7.95
CA ALA A 409 -15.98 -17.92 -7.33
C ALA A 409 -17.42 -18.43 -7.53
N ARG A 410 -18.31 -18.19 -6.56
CA ARG A 410 -19.73 -18.59 -6.66
C ARG A 410 -20.45 -17.84 -7.80
N LEU A 411 -19.96 -16.65 -8.16
CA LEU A 411 -20.42 -15.86 -9.31
C LEU A 411 -20.27 -16.59 -10.65
N CYS A 412 -19.42 -17.62 -10.77
CA CYS A 412 -19.31 -18.43 -11.99
C CYS A 412 -20.66 -19.03 -12.40
N ARG A 413 -21.49 -19.44 -11.43
CA ARG A 413 -22.82 -20.01 -11.73
C ARG A 413 -23.76 -18.96 -12.36
N ASP A 414 -23.68 -17.71 -11.90
CA ASP A 414 -24.47 -16.62 -12.47
C ASP A 414 -23.99 -16.26 -13.87
N PHE A 415 -22.68 -16.34 -14.11
CA PHE A 415 -22.12 -16.19 -15.44
C PHE A 415 -22.57 -17.30 -16.40
N ASP A 416 -22.46 -18.57 -15.98
CA ASP A 416 -22.79 -19.74 -16.81
C ASP A 416 -24.30 -19.80 -17.15
N SER A 417 -25.16 -19.29 -16.27
CA SER A 417 -26.61 -19.17 -16.50
C SER A 417 -27.03 -17.90 -17.25
N GLY A 418 -26.10 -16.96 -17.49
CA GLY A 418 -26.37 -15.67 -18.11
C GLY A 418 -27.03 -14.63 -17.20
N ALA A 419 -27.21 -14.92 -15.90
CA ALA A 419 -27.74 -13.99 -14.91
C ALA A 419 -26.77 -12.83 -14.59
N TRP A 420 -25.48 -13.00 -14.88
CA TRP A 420 -24.47 -11.95 -14.80
C TRP A 420 -23.54 -11.99 -16.01
N THR A 421 -23.25 -10.83 -16.58
CA THR A 421 -22.28 -10.67 -17.66
C THR A 421 -21.37 -9.47 -17.39
N PRO A 422 -20.08 -9.57 -17.77
CA PRO A 422 -19.20 -8.43 -17.67
C PRO A 422 -19.63 -7.30 -18.61
N TYR A 423 -19.47 -6.06 -18.20
CA TYR A 423 -19.71 -4.92 -19.09
C TYR A 423 -18.77 -4.93 -20.29
N ALA A 424 -19.28 -4.43 -21.41
CA ALA A 424 -18.47 -4.14 -22.58
C ALA A 424 -17.41 -3.08 -22.23
N GLU A 425 -16.29 -3.08 -22.95
CA GLU A 425 -15.16 -2.21 -22.63
C GLU A 425 -15.53 -0.72 -22.67
N ASP A 426 -16.20 -0.26 -23.73
CA ASP A 426 -16.59 1.14 -23.88
C ASP A 426 -17.56 1.60 -22.78
N GLU A 427 -18.47 0.72 -22.37
CA GLU A 427 -19.42 0.97 -21.29
C GLU A 427 -18.69 1.11 -19.94
N LEU A 428 -17.81 0.16 -19.62
CA LEU A 428 -16.98 0.18 -18.43
C LEU A 428 -16.08 1.43 -18.37
N LEU A 429 -15.40 1.75 -19.48
CA LEU A 429 -14.58 2.96 -19.57
C LEU A 429 -15.42 4.22 -19.36
N GLY A 430 -16.63 4.25 -19.93
CA GLY A 430 -17.57 5.35 -19.72
C GLY A 430 -17.94 5.52 -18.25
N ILE A 431 -18.22 4.43 -17.52
CA ILE A 431 -18.53 4.46 -16.07
C ILE A 431 -17.34 5.05 -15.30
N LEU A 432 -16.14 4.50 -15.53
CA LEU A 432 -14.94 4.93 -14.81
C LEU A 432 -14.54 6.38 -15.10
N VAL A 433 -14.82 6.90 -16.30
CA VAL A 433 -14.65 8.32 -16.62
C VAL A 433 -15.56 9.18 -15.74
N ASP A 434 -16.83 8.83 -15.63
CA ASP A 434 -17.77 9.60 -14.82
C ASP A 434 -17.45 9.47 -13.32
N ASP A 435 -17.01 8.30 -12.86
CA ASP A 435 -16.53 8.11 -11.47
C ASP A 435 -15.34 9.05 -11.16
N VAL A 436 -14.39 9.19 -12.09
CA VAL A 436 -13.27 10.14 -11.91
C VAL A 436 -13.77 11.58 -11.80
N LEU A 437 -14.74 11.99 -12.62
CA LEU A 437 -15.32 13.32 -12.61
C LEU A 437 -16.14 13.60 -11.34
N ALA A 438 -16.86 12.59 -10.83
CA ALA A 438 -17.61 12.65 -9.59
C ALA A 438 -16.71 12.71 -8.35
N THR A 439 -15.44 12.28 -8.47
CA THR A 439 -14.51 12.20 -7.34
C THR A 439 -14.11 13.60 -6.83
N PRO A 440 -14.36 13.91 -5.53
CA PRO A 440 -14.06 15.24 -4.96
C PRO A 440 -12.57 15.53 -4.84
N ALA A 441 -12.24 16.81 -4.67
CA ALA A 441 -10.86 17.29 -4.55
C ALA A 441 -10.08 16.75 -3.35
N PHE A 442 -10.77 16.33 -2.29
CA PHE A 442 -10.17 15.74 -1.10
C PHE A 442 -9.98 14.21 -1.20
N CYS A 443 -10.52 13.56 -2.24
CA CYS A 443 -10.44 12.12 -2.40
C CYS A 443 -9.32 11.75 -3.38
N ARG A 444 -8.60 10.67 -3.08
CA ARG A 444 -7.54 10.12 -3.95
C ARG A 444 -7.99 8.79 -4.56
N ILE A 445 -7.97 8.69 -5.89
CA ILE A 445 -8.16 7.39 -6.55
C ILE A 445 -6.84 6.62 -6.53
N SER A 446 -6.71 5.69 -5.58
CA SER A 446 -5.49 4.91 -5.38
C SER A 446 -5.23 3.93 -6.54
N ARG A 447 -6.29 3.27 -7.02
CA ARG A 447 -6.20 2.16 -7.98
C ARG A 447 -7.54 1.94 -8.69
N MET A 448 -7.48 1.47 -9.95
CA MET A 448 -8.64 1.19 -10.81
C MET A 448 -8.73 -0.29 -11.27
N ILE A 449 -7.82 -1.16 -10.84
CA ILE A 449 -7.72 -2.57 -11.24
C ILE A 449 -7.26 -3.42 -10.06
N ARG A 450 -7.72 -4.67 -9.95
CA ARG A 450 -7.11 -5.62 -9.01
C ARG A 450 -5.80 -6.17 -9.59
N ASP A 451 -4.91 -6.64 -8.72
CA ASP A 451 -3.61 -7.20 -9.12
C ASP A 451 -3.72 -8.68 -9.54
N PHE A 452 -4.86 -9.11 -10.10
CA PHE A 452 -5.04 -10.45 -10.64
C PHE A 452 -4.28 -10.61 -11.96
N SER A 453 -3.73 -11.81 -12.20
CA SER A 453 -3.11 -12.07 -13.49
C SER A 453 -4.19 -12.16 -14.57
N THR A 454 -3.87 -11.76 -15.79
CA THR A 454 -4.80 -11.86 -16.92
C THR A 454 -5.27 -13.30 -17.18
N ASN A 455 -4.46 -14.28 -16.79
CA ASN A 455 -4.76 -15.70 -16.98
C ASN A 455 -5.79 -16.22 -15.97
N ASP A 456 -5.88 -15.62 -14.78
CA ASP A 456 -6.86 -16.04 -13.75
C ASP A 456 -8.25 -15.44 -13.99
N ILE A 457 -8.32 -14.37 -14.77
CA ILE A 457 -9.58 -13.69 -15.10
C ILE A 457 -10.31 -14.52 -16.14
N LYS A 458 -11.33 -15.26 -15.71
CA LYS A 458 -12.27 -16.00 -16.56
C LYS A 458 -13.03 -15.03 -17.47
N ALA A 459 -13.65 -14.00 -16.88
CA ALA A 459 -14.43 -12.97 -17.58
C ALA A 459 -14.29 -11.59 -16.90
N GLY A 460 -14.47 -10.50 -17.65
CA GLY A 460 -14.29 -9.12 -17.18
C GLY A 460 -13.06 -8.42 -17.77
N ASN A 461 -12.68 -7.28 -17.19
CA ASN A 461 -11.56 -6.49 -17.70
C ASN A 461 -10.21 -7.22 -17.52
N LYS A 462 -9.52 -7.48 -18.63
CA LYS A 462 -8.19 -8.09 -18.68
C LYS A 462 -7.05 -7.08 -18.87
N LYS A 463 -7.37 -5.81 -19.13
CA LYS A 463 -6.37 -4.77 -19.45
C LYS A 463 -5.73 -4.22 -18.17
N PRO A 464 -4.39 -4.30 -18.01
CA PRO A 464 -3.69 -3.87 -16.80
C PRO A 464 -3.44 -2.35 -16.73
N ASN A 465 -3.88 -1.60 -17.73
CA ASN A 465 -3.62 -0.16 -17.88
C ASN A 465 -4.89 0.69 -17.88
N LEU A 466 -5.96 0.22 -17.21
CA LEU A 466 -7.28 0.86 -17.22
C LEU A 466 -7.26 2.36 -16.88
N ARG A 467 -6.45 2.76 -15.89
CA ARG A 467 -6.26 4.18 -15.53
C ARG A 467 -5.79 5.03 -16.71
N GLN A 468 -4.85 4.52 -17.52
CA GLN A 468 -4.33 5.25 -18.67
C GLN A 468 -5.40 5.38 -19.77
N LEU A 469 -6.26 4.36 -19.93
CA LEU A 469 -7.36 4.39 -20.90
C LEU A 469 -8.41 5.43 -20.49
N VAL A 470 -8.75 5.50 -19.19
CA VAL A 470 -9.66 6.50 -18.63
C VAL A 470 -9.11 7.91 -18.80
N GLU A 471 -7.83 8.13 -18.46
CA GLU A 471 -7.16 9.43 -18.64
C GLU A 471 -7.08 9.85 -20.12
N ALA A 472 -6.77 8.92 -21.03
CA ALA A 472 -6.76 9.21 -22.47
C ALA A 472 -8.15 9.61 -22.98
N ARG A 473 -9.21 8.97 -22.48
CA ARG A 473 -10.59 9.32 -22.85
C ARG A 473 -11.00 10.68 -22.31
N LEU A 474 -10.62 11.02 -21.08
CA LEU A 474 -10.81 12.36 -20.51
C LEU A 474 -10.12 13.43 -21.35
N ALA A 475 -8.84 13.24 -21.71
CA ALA A 475 -8.08 14.20 -22.52
C ALA A 475 -8.66 14.39 -23.93
N ALA A 476 -9.18 13.31 -24.55
CA ALA A 476 -9.83 13.41 -25.85
C ALA A 476 -11.16 14.18 -25.79
N SER A 477 -11.88 14.10 -24.66
CA SER A 477 -13.13 14.82 -24.43
C SER A 477 -12.92 16.30 -24.05
N ASP A 478 -11.86 16.63 -23.30
CA ASP A 478 -11.51 18.03 -22.97
C ASP A 478 -11.15 18.84 -24.23
N ALA A 479 -10.59 18.19 -25.26
CA ALA A 479 -10.31 18.81 -26.55
C ALA A 479 -11.58 19.13 -27.39
N ALA A 480 -12.76 18.65 -26.98
CA ALA A 480 -13.98 18.72 -27.76
C ALA A 480 -14.94 19.88 -27.38
N GLU A 481 -14.51 20.87 -26.59
CA GLU A 481 -15.34 22.01 -26.11
C GLU A 481 -16.67 21.58 -25.43
N ASP A 482 -16.76 20.35 -24.90
CA ASP A 482 -18.03 19.73 -24.48
C ASP A 482 -18.47 20.09 -23.05
N GLY A 483 -17.95 21.17 -22.46
CA GLY A 483 -18.40 21.71 -21.16
C GLY A 483 -18.28 20.75 -19.96
N ARG A 484 -17.53 19.65 -20.06
CA ARG A 484 -17.37 18.65 -18.97
C ARG A 484 -16.58 19.23 -17.79
N ALA A 485 -16.89 18.74 -16.59
CA ALA A 485 -16.22 19.15 -15.36
C ALA A 485 -14.73 18.74 -15.37
N ALA A 486 -13.84 19.57 -14.81
CA ALA A 486 -12.44 19.22 -14.66
C ALA A 486 -12.22 18.09 -13.63
N VAL A 487 -11.20 17.27 -13.82
CA VAL A 487 -10.79 16.23 -12.87
C VAL A 487 -10.24 16.88 -11.59
N ARG A 488 -10.81 16.53 -10.43
CA ARG A 488 -10.48 17.17 -9.14
C ARG A 488 -9.67 16.30 -8.19
N GLU A 489 -9.68 14.98 -8.38
CA GLU A 489 -9.11 14.00 -7.46
C GLU A 489 -7.58 14.12 -7.30
N ILE A 490 -7.08 13.74 -6.13
CA ILE A 490 -5.70 14.02 -5.69
C ILE A 490 -4.66 13.40 -6.62
N ARG A 491 -4.83 12.15 -7.06
CA ARG A 491 -3.81 11.43 -7.84
C ARG A 491 -3.59 12.04 -9.23
N TYR A 492 -4.63 12.56 -9.86
CA TYR A 492 -4.53 13.24 -11.15
C TYR A 492 -3.80 14.58 -11.04
N ARG A 493 -3.91 15.22 -9.87
CA ARG A 493 -3.33 16.55 -9.61
C ARG A 493 -2.00 16.50 -8.86
N GLU A 494 -1.53 15.34 -8.40
CA GLU A 494 -0.28 15.28 -7.63
C GLU A 494 0.90 15.76 -8.46
N VAL A 495 1.74 16.62 -7.87
CA VAL A 495 2.93 17.11 -8.56
C VAL A 495 3.86 15.94 -8.86
N GLY A 496 4.29 15.83 -10.12
CA GLY A 496 5.27 14.84 -10.53
C GLY A 496 6.67 15.21 -10.05
N THR A 497 7.70 14.73 -10.75
CA THR A 497 9.09 15.13 -10.50
C THR A 497 9.44 16.48 -11.14
N ALA A 498 8.44 17.32 -11.43
CA ALA A 498 8.64 18.62 -12.04
C ALA A 498 9.13 19.62 -10.99
N ASP A 499 10.08 20.47 -11.36
CA ASP A 499 10.54 21.58 -10.54
C ASP A 499 9.38 22.59 -10.42
N ILE A 500 8.90 22.85 -9.20
CA ILE A 500 7.89 23.89 -8.95
C ILE A 500 8.51 24.92 -8.01
N ASP A 501 8.38 26.20 -8.37
CA ASP A 501 8.78 27.30 -7.50
C ASP A 501 7.80 27.38 -6.31
N PRO A 502 8.29 27.31 -5.07
CA PRO A 502 7.47 27.48 -3.87
C PRO A 502 6.71 28.83 -3.83
N GLY A 503 7.22 29.86 -4.50
CA GLY A 503 6.57 31.17 -4.62
C GLY A 503 5.26 31.12 -5.42
N ASP A 504 5.11 30.14 -6.31
CA ASP A 504 3.93 29.97 -7.16
C ASP A 504 2.82 29.14 -6.48
N LEU A 505 3.08 28.64 -5.26
CA LEU A 505 2.13 27.82 -4.51
C LEU A 505 1.17 28.70 -3.71
N ARG A 506 -0.13 28.45 -3.90
CA ARG A 506 -1.21 29.04 -3.09
C ARG A 506 -1.84 27.99 -2.18
N MET A 507 -2.18 28.40 -0.96
CA MET A 507 -2.91 27.53 -0.03
C MET A 507 -4.41 27.71 -0.25
N GLU A 508 -5.11 26.61 -0.50
CA GLU A 508 -6.56 26.56 -0.58
C GLU A 508 -7.15 25.68 0.54
N THR A 509 -8.43 25.90 0.84
CA THR A 509 -9.19 25.05 1.75
C THR A 509 -10.46 24.58 1.07
N VAL A 510 -10.63 23.26 0.96
CA VAL A 510 -11.89 22.63 0.53
C VAL A 510 -12.62 22.16 1.77
N ALA A 511 -13.77 22.76 2.07
CA ALA A 511 -14.61 22.41 3.21
C ALA A 511 -15.71 21.43 2.79
N TYR A 512 -16.00 20.45 3.65
CA TYR A 512 -17.15 19.56 3.51
C TYR A 512 -17.66 19.11 4.88
N THR A 513 -18.88 18.59 4.94
CA THR A 513 -19.56 18.19 6.17
C THR A 513 -19.99 16.75 6.06
N THR A 514 -19.77 16.00 7.13
CA THR A 514 -20.15 14.59 7.26
C THR A 514 -21.23 14.47 8.34
N THR A 515 -21.73 13.26 8.62
CA THR A 515 -22.74 13.08 9.68
C THR A 515 -22.30 13.64 11.04
N ASN A 516 -21.04 13.45 11.42
CA ASN A 516 -20.52 13.78 12.74
C ASN A 516 -19.30 14.71 12.77
N THR A 517 -18.85 15.24 11.62
CA THR A 517 -17.68 16.14 11.56
C THR A 517 -17.84 17.24 10.53
N ARG A 518 -17.11 18.34 10.71
CA ARG A 518 -16.85 19.35 9.68
C ARG A 518 -15.40 19.22 9.25
N GLU A 519 -15.16 18.88 8.00
CA GLU A 519 -13.82 18.58 7.48
C GLU A 519 -13.27 19.77 6.70
N ARG A 520 -11.95 19.93 6.74
CA ARG A 520 -11.19 20.95 6.02
C ARG A 520 -9.99 20.27 5.36
N PHE A 521 -10.04 20.17 4.04
CA PHE A 521 -8.92 19.70 3.24
C PHE A 521 -8.08 20.91 2.79
N LEU A 522 -6.95 21.11 3.46
CA LEU A 522 -5.99 22.16 3.14
C LEU A 522 -5.04 21.64 2.07
N GLN A 523 -4.77 22.42 1.02
CA GLN A 523 -3.87 22.01 -0.07
C GLN A 523 -2.98 23.17 -0.51
N TRP A 524 -1.71 22.88 -0.77
CA TRP A 524 -0.82 23.71 -1.56
C TRP A 524 -1.00 23.36 -3.02
N VAL A 525 -1.42 24.32 -3.84
CA VAL A 525 -1.66 24.12 -5.27
C VAL A 525 -0.89 25.10 -6.14
N THR A 526 -0.50 24.68 -7.34
CA THR A 526 0.04 25.56 -8.38
C THR A 526 -1.07 26.39 -9.03
N ALA A 527 -0.70 27.33 -9.91
CA ALA A 527 -1.64 28.07 -10.76
C ALA A 527 -2.54 27.12 -11.58
N ASP A 528 -1.95 26.04 -12.11
CA ASP A 528 -2.65 25.01 -12.91
C ASP A 528 -3.38 23.96 -12.06
N GLY A 529 -3.44 24.15 -10.73
CA GLY A 529 -4.22 23.30 -9.83
C GLY A 529 -3.54 22.00 -9.39
N HIS A 530 -2.25 21.78 -9.69
CA HIS A 530 -1.50 20.62 -9.21
C HIS A 530 -1.17 20.74 -7.71
N ILE A 531 -1.24 19.65 -6.96
CA ILE A 531 -1.10 19.58 -5.49
C ILE A 531 0.35 19.27 -5.10
N ALA A 532 1.01 20.20 -4.41
CA ALA A 532 2.35 20.03 -3.84
C ALA A 532 2.34 19.44 -2.42
N GLY A 533 1.22 19.58 -1.70
CA GLY A 533 1.03 18.98 -0.38
C GLY A 533 -0.35 19.30 0.17
N PHE A 534 -0.82 18.53 1.14
CA PHE A 534 -2.14 18.70 1.74
C PHE A 534 -2.20 18.26 3.20
N LEU A 535 -3.25 18.70 3.89
CA LEU A 535 -3.59 18.31 5.25
C LEU A 535 -5.10 18.05 5.36
N ARG A 536 -5.48 17.01 6.10
CA ARG A 536 -6.87 16.69 6.47
C ARG A 536 -7.13 17.11 7.91
N LEU A 537 -7.88 18.19 8.11
CA LEU A 537 -8.31 18.65 9.42
C LEU A 537 -9.78 18.29 9.61
N SER A 538 -10.08 17.56 10.69
CA SER A 538 -11.42 17.23 11.12
C SER A 538 -11.79 18.02 12.37
N LEU A 539 -13.01 18.54 12.37
CA LEU A 539 -13.63 19.27 13.48
C LEU A 539 -14.86 18.45 13.94
N PRO A 540 -14.69 17.51 14.90
CA PRO A 540 -15.76 16.62 15.35
C PRO A 540 -16.91 17.37 16.01
N ASP A 541 -18.15 16.94 15.75
CA ASP A 541 -19.32 17.53 16.38
C ASP A 541 -19.33 17.28 17.90
N ALA A 542 -19.47 18.34 18.67
CA ALA A 542 -19.36 18.29 20.12
C ALA A 542 -20.52 17.52 20.78
N ALA A 543 -21.72 17.50 20.18
CA ALA A 543 -22.85 16.74 20.70
C ALA A 543 -22.63 15.24 20.45
N TYR A 544 -22.21 14.86 19.24
CA TYR A 544 -21.84 13.48 18.91
C TYR A 544 -20.75 12.94 19.86
N VAL A 545 -19.69 13.72 20.08
CA VAL A 545 -18.59 13.31 20.98
C VAL A 545 -19.07 13.16 22.43
N ARG A 546 -19.96 14.04 22.92
CA ARG A 546 -20.52 13.92 24.27
C ARG A 546 -21.41 12.69 24.43
N GLU A 547 -22.24 12.40 23.44
CA GLU A 547 -23.11 11.22 23.43
C GLU A 547 -22.28 9.92 23.47
N HIS A 548 -21.12 9.90 22.81
CA HIS A 548 -20.24 8.74 22.70
C HIS A 548 -18.99 8.83 23.60
N ALA A 549 -19.00 9.67 24.64
CA ALA A 549 -17.81 9.97 25.45
C ALA A 549 -17.22 8.74 26.18
N GLY A 550 -18.01 7.69 26.41
CA GLY A 550 -17.55 6.43 27.00
C GLY A 550 -16.78 5.53 26.03
N GLU A 551 -16.84 5.81 24.73
CA GLU A 551 -16.32 4.93 23.67
C GLU A 551 -15.24 5.61 22.82
N LEU A 552 -15.30 6.94 22.69
CA LEU A 552 -14.36 7.71 21.87
C LEU A 552 -13.11 8.13 22.67
N PRO A 553 -11.93 8.13 22.04
CA PRO A 553 -10.68 8.52 22.69
C PRO A 553 -10.40 10.03 22.65
N ILE A 554 -11.42 10.85 22.39
CA ILE A 554 -11.31 12.31 22.24
C ILE A 554 -12.39 13.02 23.08
N ALA A 555 -12.10 14.27 23.48
CA ALA A 555 -13.09 15.12 24.13
C ALA A 555 -13.75 16.11 23.14
N ALA A 556 -14.92 16.63 23.52
CA ALA A 556 -15.75 17.50 22.66
C ALA A 556 -15.09 18.83 22.24
N GLU A 557 -14.01 19.23 22.91
CA GLU A 557 -13.22 20.44 22.64
C GLU A 557 -11.92 20.16 21.87
N GLU A 558 -11.78 18.95 21.31
CA GLU A 558 -10.57 18.49 20.62
C GLU A 558 -10.79 18.31 19.11
N ALA A 559 -9.98 19.02 18.32
CA ALA A 559 -9.90 18.85 16.86
C ALA A 559 -8.93 17.72 16.49
N MET A 560 -8.91 17.29 15.22
CA MET A 560 -8.07 16.18 14.76
C MET A 560 -7.40 16.46 13.42
N ILE A 561 -6.06 16.35 13.36
CA ILE A 561 -5.30 16.24 12.11
C ILE A 561 -5.20 14.76 11.74
N ARG A 562 -5.86 14.40 10.63
CA ARG A 562 -5.99 13.02 10.14
C ARG A 562 -4.88 12.63 9.16
N GLU A 563 -4.31 13.61 8.46
CA GLU A 563 -3.22 13.40 7.52
C GLU A 563 -2.44 14.68 7.28
N VAL A 564 -1.12 14.57 7.14
CA VAL A 564 -0.27 15.57 6.50
C VAL A 564 0.55 14.86 5.44
N HIS A 565 0.51 15.36 4.21
CA HIS A 565 1.28 14.82 3.10
C HIS A 565 1.94 15.96 2.32
N VAL A 566 3.24 15.83 2.05
CA VAL A 566 3.98 16.77 1.20
C VAL A 566 4.70 15.95 0.15
N TYR A 567 4.46 16.26 -1.12
CA TYR A 567 5.12 15.58 -2.23
C TYR A 567 6.57 16.04 -2.31
N GLY A 568 7.48 15.13 -2.67
CA GLY A 568 8.88 15.44 -2.79
C GLY A 568 9.10 16.37 -3.98
N MET A 569 9.49 17.62 -3.70
CA MET A 569 9.94 18.55 -4.73
C MET A 569 11.29 18.05 -5.27
N ALA A 570 11.38 17.74 -6.55
CA ALA A 570 12.69 17.57 -7.18
C ALA A 570 13.44 18.90 -7.05
N THR A 571 14.63 18.90 -6.48
CA THR A 571 15.52 20.06 -6.48
C THR A 571 16.45 19.99 -7.68
N ARG A 572 16.81 21.17 -8.21
CA ARG A 572 17.82 21.32 -9.26
C ARG A 572 19.14 20.68 -8.83
N VAL A 573 19.72 19.93 -9.75
CA VAL A 573 21.02 19.26 -9.61
C VAL A 573 22.11 20.32 -9.49
N GLY A 574 22.77 20.41 -8.33
CA GLY A 574 23.95 21.28 -8.16
C GLY A 574 24.18 21.86 -6.76
N GLU A 575 23.22 21.77 -5.85
CA GLU A 575 23.38 22.23 -4.46
C GLU A 575 23.42 21.04 -3.50
N GLU A 576 24.58 20.82 -2.89
CA GLU A 576 24.74 19.91 -1.77
C GLU A 576 23.90 20.36 -0.58
N GLY A 577 23.04 19.48 -0.07
CA GLY A 577 22.45 19.65 1.27
C GLY A 577 20.96 19.34 1.34
N HIS A 578 20.65 18.27 2.08
CA HIS A 578 19.33 17.94 2.63
C HIS A 578 18.18 17.72 1.64
N ALA A 579 17.76 16.45 1.52
CA ALA A 579 16.53 16.03 0.86
C ALA A 579 15.38 17.02 1.13
N ALA A 580 14.76 17.49 0.05
CA ALA A 580 13.82 18.60 -0.07
C ALA A 580 12.51 18.51 0.77
N GLN A 581 12.62 18.36 2.09
CA GLN A 581 11.58 18.61 3.10
C GLN A 581 11.67 20.03 3.71
N HIS A 582 12.57 20.89 3.22
CA HIS A 582 12.97 22.14 3.87
C HIS A 582 12.24 23.42 3.40
N LEU A 583 11.10 23.31 2.70
CA LEU A 583 10.28 24.48 2.33
C LEU A 583 9.25 24.88 3.40
N GLY A 584 9.18 24.15 4.51
CA GLY A 584 8.23 24.44 5.59
C GLY A 584 6.75 24.25 5.23
N LEU A 585 6.42 23.73 4.03
CA LEU A 585 5.04 23.55 3.56
C LEU A 585 4.18 22.75 4.55
N GLY A 586 4.72 21.63 5.06
CA GLY A 586 4.05 20.79 6.06
C GLY A 586 3.83 21.51 7.39
N ARG A 587 4.82 22.29 7.84
CA ARG A 587 4.70 23.11 9.06
C ARG A 587 3.61 24.17 8.90
N ARG A 588 3.58 24.89 7.78
CA ARG A 588 2.57 25.92 7.48
C ARG A 588 1.16 25.33 7.38
N LEU A 589 1.01 24.12 6.84
CA LEU A 589 -0.27 23.40 6.84
C LEU A 589 -0.74 23.13 8.28
N VAL A 590 0.14 22.63 9.15
CA VAL A 590 -0.18 22.37 10.56
C VAL A 590 -0.52 23.67 11.30
N GLU A 591 0.26 24.73 11.11
CA GLU A 591 -0.02 26.05 11.71
C GLU A 591 -1.39 26.59 11.27
N ARG A 592 -1.73 26.48 9.97
CA ARG A 592 -3.06 26.88 9.48
C ARG A 592 -4.18 26.03 10.06
N ALA A 593 -3.94 24.73 10.22
CA ALA A 593 -4.92 23.82 10.82
C ALA A 593 -5.21 24.16 12.29
N CYS A 594 -4.16 24.48 13.06
CA CYS A 594 -4.30 24.96 14.44
C CYS A 594 -5.14 26.24 14.51
N ALA A 595 -4.84 27.24 13.67
CA ALA A 595 -5.60 28.48 13.62
C ALA A 595 -7.09 28.24 13.28
N LEU A 596 -7.38 27.40 12.28
CA LEU A 596 -8.76 27.06 11.91
C LEU A 596 -9.51 26.32 13.03
N ALA A 597 -8.83 25.45 13.78
CA ALA A 597 -9.43 24.76 14.92
C ALA A 597 -9.71 25.74 16.08
N GLN A 598 -8.80 26.66 16.35
CA GLN A 598 -8.97 27.70 17.37
C GLN A 598 -10.13 28.66 17.01
N ASP A 599 -10.18 29.13 15.76
CA ASP A 599 -11.27 29.96 15.23
C ASP A 599 -12.62 29.25 15.34
N ALA A 600 -12.64 27.92 15.22
CA ALA A 600 -13.84 27.09 15.36
C ALA A 600 -14.21 26.76 16.82
N GLY A 601 -13.44 27.26 17.80
CA GLY A 601 -13.71 27.12 19.23
C GLY A 601 -13.16 25.85 19.90
N TYR A 602 -12.27 25.11 19.24
CA TYR A 602 -11.58 23.98 19.84
C TYR A 602 -10.41 24.48 20.71
N ARG A 603 -10.14 23.79 21.83
CA ARG A 603 -9.07 24.16 22.78
C ARG A 603 -7.78 23.36 22.57
N ARG A 604 -7.91 22.18 21.98
CA ARG A 604 -6.78 21.28 21.73
C ARG A 604 -6.91 20.66 20.36
N ILE A 605 -5.79 20.25 19.79
CA ILE A 605 -5.73 19.55 18.51
C ILE A 605 -4.90 18.29 18.65
N ASN A 606 -5.49 17.17 18.23
CA ASN A 606 -4.87 15.86 18.20
C ASN A 606 -4.29 15.59 16.80
N VAL A 607 -3.30 14.71 16.73
CA VAL A 607 -2.75 14.18 15.48
C VAL A 607 -2.69 12.66 15.56
N ILE A 608 -3.23 11.98 14.55
CA ILE A 608 -3.07 10.53 14.36
C ILE A 608 -1.69 10.18 13.76
N SER A 609 -0.62 10.55 14.46
CA SER A 609 0.73 10.34 13.95
C SER A 609 1.08 8.85 13.81
N ALA A 610 1.78 8.52 12.73
CA ALA A 610 2.43 7.24 12.57
C ALA A 610 3.65 7.19 13.51
N VAL A 611 4.06 5.99 13.91
CA VAL A 611 5.18 5.79 14.85
C VAL A 611 6.44 6.52 14.36
N GLY A 612 6.82 6.30 13.11
CA GLY A 612 8.00 6.90 12.48
C GLY A 612 7.90 8.41 12.20
N THR A 613 6.77 9.06 12.49
CA THR A 613 6.57 10.51 12.33
C THR A 613 6.35 11.24 13.64
N ARG A 614 6.36 10.56 14.79
CA ARG A 614 6.14 11.19 16.10
C ARG A 614 7.13 12.31 16.42
N GLU A 615 8.41 12.08 16.11
CA GLU A 615 9.46 13.09 16.29
C GLU A 615 9.15 14.38 15.53
N TYR A 616 8.65 14.30 14.29
CA TYR A 616 8.29 15.49 13.51
C TYR A 616 7.28 16.38 14.25
N TYR A 617 6.25 15.80 14.86
CA TYR A 617 5.24 16.57 15.60
C TYR A 617 5.75 17.06 16.95
N ARG A 618 6.65 16.33 17.63
CA ARG A 618 7.31 16.82 18.86
C ARG A 618 8.07 18.12 18.59
N HIS A 619 8.77 18.21 17.45
CA HIS A 619 9.44 19.44 17.02
C HIS A 619 8.46 20.60 16.70
N LEU A 620 7.18 20.32 16.42
CA LEU A 620 6.13 21.32 16.22
C LEU A 620 5.38 21.70 17.52
N GLY A 621 5.82 21.16 18.66
CA GLY A 621 5.26 21.44 19.98
C GLY A 621 4.08 20.54 20.36
N PHE A 622 3.91 19.38 19.71
CA PHE A 622 2.96 18.37 20.16
C PHE A 622 3.60 17.45 21.20
N THR A 623 2.79 16.91 22.11
CA THR A 623 3.21 15.95 23.15
C THR A 623 2.44 14.64 23.01
N ASP A 624 3.03 13.52 23.43
CA ASP A 624 2.36 12.22 23.36
C ASP A 624 1.20 12.17 24.37
N CYS A 625 -0.01 11.89 23.90
CA CYS A 625 -1.23 11.89 24.70
C CYS A 625 -2.11 10.68 24.33
N GLY A 626 -1.96 9.59 25.09
CA GLY A 626 -2.73 8.36 24.90
C GLY A 626 -2.52 7.74 23.51
N LEU A 627 -3.57 7.80 22.67
CA LEU A 627 -3.55 7.28 21.30
C LEU A 627 -2.99 8.26 20.27
N TYR A 628 -2.77 9.53 20.64
CA TYR A 628 -2.46 10.63 19.72
C TYR A 628 -1.22 11.41 20.17
N GLN A 629 -0.82 12.37 19.35
CA GLN A 629 -0.02 13.50 19.83
C GLN A 629 -0.91 14.74 19.88
N GLN A 630 -0.83 15.51 20.95
CA GLN A 630 -1.75 16.61 21.24
C GLN A 630 -0.99 17.92 21.46
N LYS A 631 -1.64 19.02 21.07
CA LYS A 631 -1.20 20.38 21.31
C LYS A 631 -2.37 21.25 21.78
N GLU A 632 -2.12 22.14 22.73
CA GLU A 632 -3.06 23.19 23.15
C GLU A 632 -3.02 24.36 22.16
N LEU A 633 -4.19 24.92 21.83
CA LEU A 633 -4.38 25.90 20.75
C LEU A 633 -4.34 27.37 21.19
#